data_AF-A0A9E5R591-F1
#
_entry.id   AF-A0A9E5R591-F1
#
_cell.length_a   1.000
_cell.length_b   1.000
_cell.length_c   1.000
_cell.angle_alpha   90.00
_cell.angle_beta   90.00
_cell.angle_gamma   90.00
#
_symmetry.space_group_name_H-M   'P 1'
#
loop_
_entity.id
_entity.type
_entity.pdbx_description
1 polymer ?
#
loop_
_entity_poly.entity_id
_entity_poly.type
_entity_poly.pdbx_seq_one_letter_code
_entity_poly.pdbx_strand_id
1 'polypeptide(L)'
;MGDYLNFELMITALEGGLFRAQVAEHPTLDDDARPEHLFSLPYDDATLQRIMLILSGLRQPKNTTPEAVARQFGEALFRAVFQQDVLAAYQSAYRAADARNVGLRVRLDLNRAGPLATLPWEFLRDPDSDYLALSRSTPLVRYTKRFVSFSRVSHSLPLRILVMISAPKDLPPVDEARERANLEQATARLRERGLVEIEYLEDASLRTLQRVFRERDFHVFHYIGHGHFDIQNGVGALALEDPYTHENAVLVRGEALARELHEERGIRLVVLNACEGAAGDTPGPLQRRGLQHGSARHSRSDCTAIRNQRRSRHRLF
;
A
#
# COMPACT_ATOMS: atom_id res chain seq x y z
N MET A 1 -7.43 4.76 -23.07
CA MET A 1 -6.55 4.06 -22.13
C MET A 1 -5.22 3.96 -22.85
N GLY A 2 -4.13 4.56 -22.33
CA GLY A 2 -2.86 4.58 -23.07
C GLY A 2 -2.35 3.16 -23.29
N ASP A 3 -1.84 2.88 -24.50
CA ASP A 3 -1.19 1.62 -24.78
C ASP A 3 0.16 1.57 -24.05
N TYR A 4 0.53 0.38 -23.57
CA TYR A 4 1.79 0.15 -22.86
C TYR A 4 2.45 -1.11 -23.40
N LEU A 5 3.76 -1.05 -23.57
CA LEU A 5 4.61 -2.25 -23.68
C LEU A 5 4.94 -2.74 -22.27
N ASN A 6 5.16 -4.05 -22.09
CA ASN A 6 5.56 -4.60 -20.80
C ASN A 6 7.06 -4.86 -20.76
N PHE A 7 7.66 -4.57 -19.60
CA PHE A 7 8.97 -5.05 -19.20
C PHE A 7 8.81 -5.72 -17.83
N GLU A 8 9.00 -7.03 -17.74
CA GLU A 8 8.88 -7.77 -16.48
C GLU A 8 10.27 -8.09 -15.92
N LEU A 9 10.49 -7.69 -14.67
CA LEU A 9 11.70 -7.97 -13.92
C LEU A 9 11.35 -8.86 -12.72
N MET A 10 12.03 -9.99 -12.62
CA MET A 10 11.91 -10.93 -11.51
C MET A 10 13.08 -10.76 -10.56
N ILE A 11 12.77 -10.60 -9.27
CA ILE A 11 13.76 -10.56 -8.19
C ILE A 11 13.68 -11.85 -7.38
N THR A 12 14.81 -12.54 -7.27
CA THR A 12 14.92 -13.80 -6.50
C THR A 12 15.98 -13.66 -5.41
N ALA A 13 15.63 -13.96 -4.17
CA ALA A 13 16.57 -14.08 -3.06
C ALA A 13 17.39 -15.38 -3.19
N LEU A 14 18.68 -15.25 -2.96
CA LEU A 14 19.64 -16.35 -2.91
C LEU A 14 20.29 -16.41 -1.52
N GLU A 15 21.18 -17.37 -1.31
CA GLU A 15 21.94 -17.47 -0.07
C GLU A 15 22.94 -16.32 0.10
N GLY A 16 23.32 -16.04 1.35
CA GLY A 16 24.38 -15.07 1.67
C GLY A 16 24.02 -13.59 1.43
N GLY A 17 22.72 -13.25 1.37
CA GLY A 17 22.28 -11.87 1.13
C GLY A 17 22.44 -11.40 -0.32
N LEU A 18 22.64 -12.35 -1.24
CA LEU A 18 22.64 -12.10 -2.67
C LEU A 18 21.23 -12.21 -3.25
N PHE A 19 20.99 -11.45 -4.31
CA PHE A 19 19.76 -11.45 -5.06
C PHE A 19 20.07 -11.57 -6.54
N ARG A 20 19.13 -12.11 -7.30
CA ARG A 20 19.18 -12.15 -8.76
C ARG A 20 18.09 -11.23 -9.30
N ALA A 21 18.48 -10.34 -10.21
CA ALA A 21 17.57 -9.61 -11.07
C ALA A 21 17.58 -10.29 -12.45
N GLN A 22 16.42 -10.71 -12.95
CA GLN A 22 16.27 -11.37 -14.25
C GLN A 22 15.11 -10.74 -15.03
N VAL A 23 15.35 -10.42 -16.31
CA VAL A 23 14.29 -9.97 -17.22
C VAL A 23 13.47 -11.19 -17.65
N ALA A 24 12.17 -11.16 -17.33
CA ALA A 24 11.22 -12.24 -17.59
C ALA A 24 10.27 -11.97 -18.77
N GLU A 25 10.10 -10.70 -19.17
CA GLU A 25 9.34 -10.27 -20.34
C GLU A 25 10.01 -9.02 -20.89
N HIS A 26 10.26 -8.97 -22.20
CA HIS A 26 10.83 -7.82 -22.88
C HIS A 26 10.06 -7.57 -24.18
N PRO A 27 9.78 -6.31 -24.56
CA PRO A 27 8.87 -6.04 -25.67
C PRO A 27 9.41 -6.36 -27.06
N THR A 28 10.73 -6.56 -27.19
CA THR A 28 11.41 -6.75 -28.49
C THR A 28 12.48 -7.83 -28.50
N LEU A 29 12.79 -8.45 -27.35
CA LEU A 29 13.76 -9.55 -27.31
C LEU A 29 12.99 -10.86 -27.43
N ASP A 30 13.62 -11.86 -28.05
CA ASP A 30 13.07 -13.21 -28.07
C ASP A 30 12.95 -13.78 -26.64
N ASP A 31 11.95 -14.62 -26.40
CA ASP A 31 11.65 -15.21 -25.08
C ASP A 31 12.82 -16.03 -24.47
N ASP A 32 13.77 -16.45 -25.32
CA ASP A 32 14.97 -17.18 -24.93
C ASP A 32 16.06 -16.26 -24.35
N ALA A 33 16.05 -14.97 -24.68
CA ALA A 33 16.98 -14.01 -24.13
C ALA A 33 16.49 -13.53 -22.75
N ARG A 34 17.11 -14.05 -21.68
CA ARG A 34 16.80 -13.67 -20.30
C ARG A 34 17.99 -13.00 -19.61
N PRO A 35 18.29 -11.72 -19.93
CA PRO A 35 19.29 -10.94 -19.22
C PRO A 35 19.12 -11.06 -17.71
N GLU A 36 20.19 -11.39 -17.01
CA GLU A 36 20.20 -11.49 -15.56
C GLU A 36 21.55 -11.07 -14.98
N HIS A 37 21.54 -10.65 -13.72
CA HIS A 37 22.77 -10.54 -12.94
C HIS A 37 22.49 -10.74 -11.45
N LEU A 38 23.57 -10.96 -10.70
CA LEU A 38 23.53 -10.99 -9.24
C LEU A 38 23.80 -9.60 -8.67
N PHE A 39 23.18 -9.29 -7.53
CA PHE A 39 23.40 -8.04 -6.81
C PHE A 39 23.20 -8.22 -5.30
N SER A 40 23.74 -7.27 -4.54
CA SER A 40 23.41 -7.05 -3.13
C SER A 40 23.02 -5.59 -2.96
N LEU A 41 22.26 -5.28 -1.92
CA LEU A 41 22.01 -3.88 -1.57
C LEU A 41 23.25 -3.26 -0.93
N PRO A 42 23.53 -1.98 -1.20
CA PRO A 42 24.64 -1.26 -0.57
C PRO A 42 24.28 -0.80 0.87
N TYR A 43 23.47 -1.58 1.58
CA TYR A 43 22.97 -1.28 2.92
C TYR A 43 23.03 -2.54 3.78
N ASP A 44 23.54 -2.41 5.00
CA ASP A 44 23.35 -3.43 6.02
C ASP A 44 21.91 -3.36 6.60
N ASP A 45 21.51 -4.40 7.33
CA ASP A 45 20.16 -4.52 7.88
C ASP A 45 19.79 -3.35 8.79
N ALA A 46 20.75 -2.86 9.60
CA ALA A 46 20.53 -1.76 10.53
C ALA A 46 20.29 -0.42 9.80
N THR A 47 21.01 -0.18 8.72
CA THR A 47 20.83 0.99 7.86
C THR A 47 19.52 0.90 7.10
N LEU A 48 19.20 -0.27 6.56
CA LEU A 48 17.96 -0.50 5.85
C LEU A 48 16.74 -0.28 6.75
N GLN A 49 16.73 -0.84 7.97
CA GLN A 49 15.68 -0.60 8.96
C GLN A 49 15.51 0.89 9.29
N ARG A 50 16.62 1.63 9.45
CA ARG A 50 16.57 3.07 9.71
C ARG A 50 15.94 3.84 8.54
N ILE A 51 16.30 3.47 7.30
CA ILE A 51 15.71 4.07 6.10
C ILE A 51 14.21 3.77 6.08
N MET A 52 13.79 2.52 6.31
CA MET A 52 12.36 2.16 6.34
C MET A 52 11.57 2.96 7.36
N LEU A 53 12.11 3.18 8.57
CA LEU A 53 11.48 4.04 9.59
C LEU A 53 11.35 5.51 9.14
N ILE A 54 12.29 6.02 8.34
CA ILE A 54 12.22 7.38 7.82
C ILE A 54 11.17 7.46 6.70
N LEU A 55 11.17 6.50 5.77
CA LEU A 55 10.26 6.48 4.62
C LEU A 55 8.80 6.23 5.01
N SER A 56 8.56 5.49 6.10
CA SER A 56 7.23 5.33 6.72
C SER A 56 6.75 6.55 7.52
N GLY A 57 7.60 7.57 7.70
CA GLY A 57 7.29 8.76 8.50
C GLY A 57 7.37 8.53 10.02
N LEU A 58 7.70 7.31 10.46
CA LEU A 58 7.84 6.95 11.87
C LEU A 58 9.07 7.59 12.54
N ARG A 59 10.02 8.08 11.75
CA ARG A 59 11.25 8.70 12.25
C ARG A 59 11.67 9.90 11.42
N GLN A 60 11.93 11.01 12.10
CA GLN A 60 12.54 12.18 11.46
C GLN A 60 14.06 12.01 11.32
N PRO A 61 14.64 12.30 10.13
CA PRO A 61 16.08 12.35 9.96
C PRO A 61 16.70 13.55 10.70
N LYS A 62 17.91 13.37 11.26
CA LYS A 62 18.58 14.41 12.05
C LYS A 62 19.28 15.49 11.22
N ASN A 63 19.90 15.11 10.09
CA ASN A 63 20.78 15.98 9.29
C ASN A 63 20.45 15.94 7.79
N THR A 64 19.23 15.55 7.44
CA THR A 64 18.78 15.44 6.05
C THR A 64 17.25 15.55 6.03
N THR A 65 16.63 15.52 4.86
CA THR A 65 15.17 15.49 4.72
C THR A 65 14.70 14.08 4.35
N PRO A 66 13.45 13.70 4.68
CA PRO A 66 12.89 12.42 4.23
C PRO A 66 12.96 12.24 2.70
N GLU A 67 12.77 13.32 1.94
CA GLU A 67 12.86 13.31 0.47
C GLU A 67 14.27 13.03 -0.03
N ALA A 68 15.30 13.58 0.63
CA ALA A 68 16.68 13.30 0.29
C ALA A 68 17.07 11.85 0.61
N VAL A 69 16.56 11.30 1.71
CA VAL A 69 16.72 9.87 2.05
C VAL A 69 16.04 8.99 1.02
N ALA A 70 14.79 9.30 0.66
CA ALA A 70 14.02 8.61 -0.38
C ALA A 70 14.77 8.61 -1.72
N ARG A 71 15.30 9.75 -2.13
CA ARG A 71 16.07 9.88 -3.38
C ARG A 71 17.32 9.03 -3.37
N GLN A 72 18.11 9.09 -2.29
CA GLN A 72 19.34 8.33 -2.17
C GLN A 72 19.06 6.82 -2.14
N PHE A 73 18.06 6.39 -1.38
CA PHE A 73 17.63 4.99 -1.32
C PHE A 73 17.15 4.51 -2.71
N GLY A 74 16.31 5.31 -3.37
CA GLY A 74 15.77 5.00 -4.68
C GLY A 74 16.82 4.83 -5.77
N GLU A 75 17.79 5.74 -5.83
CA GLU A 75 18.92 5.66 -6.77
C GLU A 75 19.85 4.48 -6.46
N ALA A 76 20.10 4.20 -5.18
CA ALA A 76 20.91 3.06 -4.77
C ALA A 76 20.21 1.72 -5.10
N LEU A 77 18.90 1.63 -4.88
CA LEU A 77 18.09 0.47 -5.25
C LEU A 77 18.10 0.28 -6.77
N PHE A 78 17.90 1.34 -7.54
CA PHE A 78 17.93 1.28 -9.01
C PHE A 78 19.31 0.82 -9.51
N ARG A 79 20.39 1.44 -9.05
CA ARG A 79 21.75 1.05 -9.45
C ARG A 79 22.10 -0.37 -9.01
N ALA A 80 21.54 -0.88 -7.91
CA ALA A 80 21.76 -2.26 -7.49
C ALA A 80 21.02 -3.25 -8.40
N VAL A 81 19.79 -2.93 -8.82
CA VAL A 81 18.90 -3.84 -9.55
C VAL A 81 19.08 -3.79 -11.06
N PHE A 82 19.40 -2.62 -11.62
CA PHE A 82 19.58 -2.39 -13.05
C PHE A 82 21.06 -2.21 -13.34
N GLN A 83 21.77 -3.32 -13.52
CA GLN A 83 23.16 -3.33 -14.00
C GLN A 83 23.32 -4.20 -15.23
N GLN A 84 24.47 -4.06 -15.90
CA GLN A 84 24.90 -4.94 -16.99
C GLN A 84 23.78 -5.12 -18.04
N ASP A 85 23.49 -6.37 -18.41
CA ASP A 85 22.52 -6.70 -19.45
C ASP A 85 21.08 -6.37 -19.03
N VAL A 86 20.77 -6.34 -17.73
CA VAL A 86 19.44 -5.93 -17.24
C VAL A 86 19.21 -4.44 -17.45
N LEU A 87 20.22 -3.59 -17.20
CA LEU A 87 20.14 -2.16 -17.50
C LEU A 87 20.02 -1.92 -19.01
N ALA A 88 20.83 -2.61 -19.81
CA ALA A 88 20.78 -2.50 -21.27
C ALA A 88 19.40 -2.92 -21.81
N ALA A 89 18.83 -4.01 -21.29
CA ALA A 89 17.49 -4.45 -21.62
C ALA A 89 16.43 -3.39 -21.26
N TYR A 90 16.43 -2.88 -20.03
CA TYR A 90 15.51 -1.82 -19.60
C TYR A 90 15.58 -0.58 -20.50
N GLN A 91 16.79 -0.09 -20.80
CA GLN A 91 16.98 1.07 -21.67
C GLN A 91 16.51 0.79 -23.12
N SER A 92 16.70 -0.44 -23.61
CA SER A 92 16.23 -0.83 -24.94
C SER A 92 14.69 -0.93 -24.98
N ALA A 93 14.05 -1.48 -23.95
CA ALA A 93 12.60 -1.55 -23.81
C ALA A 93 11.99 -0.14 -23.75
N TYR A 94 12.61 0.76 -23.00
CA TYR A 94 12.18 2.15 -22.89
C TYR A 94 12.23 2.85 -24.25
N ARG A 95 13.35 2.73 -24.97
CA ARG A 95 13.48 3.28 -26.34
C ARG A 95 12.46 2.69 -27.31
N ALA A 96 12.16 1.39 -27.20
CA ALA A 96 11.15 0.75 -28.04
C ALA A 96 9.73 1.28 -27.77
N ALA A 97 9.39 1.57 -26.51
CA ALA A 97 8.12 2.18 -26.14
C ALA A 97 8.03 3.63 -26.63
N ASP A 98 9.08 4.41 -26.43
CA ASP A 98 9.20 5.80 -26.88
C ASP A 98 9.07 5.93 -28.40
N ALA A 99 9.77 5.07 -29.15
CA ALA A 99 9.68 5.01 -30.62
C ALA A 99 8.27 4.70 -31.15
N ARG A 100 7.44 4.01 -30.35
CA ARG A 100 6.04 3.71 -30.66
C ARG A 100 5.06 4.72 -30.06
N ASN A 101 5.55 5.76 -29.38
CA ASN A 101 4.76 6.77 -28.67
C ASN A 101 3.76 6.16 -27.67
N VAL A 102 4.19 5.11 -26.96
CA VAL A 102 3.46 4.39 -25.91
C VAL A 102 4.29 4.34 -24.63
N GLY A 103 3.67 4.01 -23.49
CA GLY A 103 4.41 3.85 -22.24
C GLY A 103 5.10 2.49 -22.11
N LEU A 104 6.07 2.38 -21.20
CA LEU A 104 6.67 1.12 -20.76
C LEU A 104 6.17 0.76 -19.35
N ARG A 105 5.30 -0.21 -19.23
CA ARG A 105 4.88 -0.75 -17.93
C ARG A 105 5.96 -1.66 -17.36
N VAL A 106 6.54 -1.24 -16.23
CA VAL A 106 7.53 -2.03 -15.48
C VAL A 106 6.78 -2.91 -14.48
N ARG A 107 6.89 -4.24 -14.65
CA ARG A 107 6.26 -5.25 -13.81
C ARG A 107 7.32 -5.89 -12.92
N LEU A 108 7.16 -5.80 -11.61
CA LEU A 108 8.08 -6.41 -10.64
C LEU A 108 7.49 -7.71 -10.10
N ASP A 109 8.08 -8.85 -10.43
CA ASP A 109 7.82 -10.11 -9.73
C ASP A 109 8.71 -10.21 -8.50
N LEU A 110 8.08 -10.09 -7.33
CA LEU A 110 8.73 -10.11 -6.02
C LEU A 110 8.38 -11.35 -5.19
N ASN A 111 7.73 -12.36 -5.79
CA ASN A 111 7.21 -13.51 -5.03
C ASN A 111 8.34 -14.36 -4.41
N ARG A 112 9.54 -14.30 -5.00
CA ARG A 112 10.74 -14.99 -4.52
C ARG A 112 11.81 -14.03 -4.00
N ALA A 113 11.49 -12.75 -3.81
CA ALA A 113 12.47 -11.72 -3.46
C ALA A 113 12.90 -11.73 -1.99
N GLY A 114 12.34 -12.63 -1.16
CA GLY A 114 12.68 -12.74 0.26
C GLY A 114 12.48 -11.40 0.99
N PRO A 115 13.46 -10.92 1.78
CA PRO A 115 13.37 -9.63 2.46
C PRO A 115 13.16 -8.42 1.52
N LEU A 116 13.60 -8.48 0.26
CA LEU A 116 13.37 -7.37 -0.67
C LEU A 116 11.90 -7.22 -1.09
N ALA A 117 11.07 -8.23 -0.82
CA ALA A 117 9.66 -8.18 -1.10
C ALA A 117 8.93 -7.10 -0.27
N THR A 118 9.48 -6.66 0.87
CA THR A 118 8.85 -5.65 1.74
C THR A 118 9.34 -4.23 1.48
N LEU A 119 10.33 -4.05 0.60
CA LEU A 119 10.84 -2.72 0.29
C LEU A 119 9.82 -1.87 -0.46
N PRO A 120 9.83 -0.55 -0.26
CA PRO A 120 8.96 0.38 -0.96
C PRO A 120 9.51 0.65 -2.37
N TRP A 121 9.25 -0.30 -3.28
CA TRP A 121 9.72 -0.25 -4.67
C TRP A 121 9.21 0.97 -5.45
N GLU A 122 8.18 1.66 -4.97
CA GLU A 122 7.73 2.95 -5.50
C GLU A 122 8.80 4.05 -5.46
N PHE A 123 9.79 3.94 -4.56
CA PHE A 123 10.93 4.85 -4.54
C PHE A 123 12.02 4.51 -5.56
N LEU A 124 11.86 3.45 -6.35
CA LEU A 124 12.81 3.11 -7.41
C LEU A 124 12.99 4.29 -8.37
N ARG A 125 14.21 4.85 -8.38
CA ARG A 125 14.54 6.09 -9.08
C ARG A 125 15.68 5.87 -10.04
N ASP A 126 15.42 6.06 -11.33
CA ASP A 126 16.44 6.10 -12.35
C ASP A 126 17.22 7.43 -12.23
N PRO A 127 18.56 7.39 -12.01
CA PRO A 127 19.38 8.59 -11.92
C PRO A 127 19.31 9.49 -13.17
N ASP A 128 19.10 8.91 -14.35
CA ASP A 128 19.07 9.62 -15.63
C ASP A 128 17.69 10.24 -15.93
N SER A 129 16.67 9.84 -15.18
CA SER A 129 15.32 10.40 -15.27
C SER A 129 14.78 10.75 -13.88
N ASP A 130 13.75 10.05 -13.41
CA ASP A 130 13.17 10.25 -12.08
C ASP A 130 12.54 8.97 -11.53
N TYR A 131 11.74 9.09 -10.46
CA TYR A 131 10.99 7.97 -9.90
C TYR A 131 10.08 7.33 -10.95
N LEU A 132 10.27 6.03 -11.19
CA LEU A 132 9.50 5.29 -12.19
C LEU A 132 8.00 5.37 -11.88
N ALA A 133 7.63 5.21 -10.61
CA ALA A 133 6.25 5.24 -10.16
C ALA A 133 5.52 6.59 -10.34
N LEU A 134 6.25 7.71 -10.46
CA LEU A 134 5.66 9.04 -10.67
C LEU A 134 5.47 9.37 -12.16
N SER A 135 6.10 8.61 -13.06
CA SER A 135 6.03 8.83 -14.49
C SER A 135 4.85 8.07 -15.10
N ARG A 136 3.99 8.80 -15.84
CA ARG A 136 2.89 8.22 -16.62
C ARG A 136 3.37 7.29 -17.74
N SER A 137 4.61 7.49 -18.19
CA SER A 137 5.25 6.69 -19.22
C SER A 137 5.87 5.40 -18.67
N THR A 138 6.13 5.31 -17.36
CA THR A 138 6.76 4.13 -16.75
C THR A 138 6.02 3.59 -15.53
N PRO A 139 4.71 3.26 -15.63
CA PRO A 139 3.98 2.78 -14.48
C PRO A 139 4.64 1.53 -13.90
N LEU A 140 4.97 1.61 -12.61
CA LEU A 140 5.57 0.53 -11.84
C LEU A 140 4.47 -0.28 -11.16
N VAL A 141 4.42 -1.58 -11.42
CA VAL A 141 3.39 -2.47 -10.89
C VAL A 141 4.03 -3.69 -10.25
N ARG A 142 3.69 -3.96 -8.99
CA ARG A 142 3.99 -5.25 -8.38
C ARG A 142 3.12 -6.31 -9.04
N TYR A 143 3.76 -7.28 -9.67
CA TYR A 143 3.10 -8.27 -10.51
C TYR A 143 3.31 -9.67 -9.94
N THR A 144 2.20 -10.38 -9.71
CA THR A 144 2.22 -11.79 -9.33
C THR A 144 1.57 -12.57 -10.46
N LYS A 145 2.34 -13.42 -11.15
CA LYS A 145 1.80 -14.39 -12.12
C LYS A 145 0.90 -15.38 -11.38
N ARG A 146 -0.40 -15.05 -11.28
CA ARG A 146 -1.43 -16.01 -10.85
C ARG A 146 -1.99 -16.70 -12.10
N PHE A 147 -1.89 -18.02 -12.15
CA PHE A 147 -2.62 -18.87 -13.12
C PHE A 147 -4.12 -18.94 -12.79
N VAL A 148 -4.72 -17.80 -12.47
CA VAL A 148 -6.15 -17.71 -12.20
C VAL A 148 -6.73 -16.90 -13.34
N SER A 149 -7.41 -17.59 -14.26
CA SER A 149 -8.31 -16.92 -15.20
C SER A 149 -9.39 -16.24 -14.37
N PHE A 150 -9.20 -14.94 -14.09
CA PHE A 150 -10.34 -14.12 -13.73
C PHE A 150 -11.18 -14.04 -14.99
N SER A 151 -12.21 -14.88 -15.08
CA SER A 151 -13.31 -14.61 -15.98
C SER A 151 -13.67 -13.14 -15.80
N ARG A 152 -13.76 -12.38 -16.90
CA ARG A 152 -14.31 -11.02 -16.84
C ARG A 152 -15.76 -11.16 -16.38
N VAL A 153 -15.97 -11.16 -15.06
CA VAL A 153 -17.30 -11.26 -14.49
C VAL A 153 -17.98 -9.93 -14.81
N SER A 154 -18.90 -9.98 -15.75
CA SER A 154 -19.90 -8.95 -15.98
C SER A 154 -20.72 -8.82 -14.70
N HIS A 155 -20.52 -7.76 -13.94
CA HIS A 155 -21.41 -7.42 -12.85
C HIS A 155 -22.51 -6.50 -13.38
N SER A 156 -23.75 -6.79 -13.01
CA SER A 156 -24.85 -5.85 -13.22
C SER A 156 -24.70 -4.69 -12.24
N LEU A 157 -24.82 -3.46 -12.74
CA LEU A 157 -24.93 -2.29 -11.90
C LEU A 157 -26.20 -2.37 -11.02
N PRO A 158 -26.23 -1.73 -9.83
CA PRO A 158 -25.16 -0.91 -9.25
C PRO A 158 -24.00 -1.72 -8.64
N LEU A 159 -22.80 -1.13 -8.67
CA LEU A 159 -21.65 -1.62 -7.91
C LEU A 159 -21.88 -1.36 -6.42
N ARG A 160 -22.25 -2.42 -5.69
CA ARG A 160 -22.38 -2.42 -4.23
C ARG A 160 -21.03 -2.44 -3.50
N ILE A 161 -20.83 -1.46 -2.63
CA ILE A 161 -19.65 -1.26 -1.81
C ILE A 161 -20.06 -1.43 -0.34
N LEU A 162 -19.43 -2.37 0.37
CA LEU A 162 -19.55 -2.49 1.82
C LEU A 162 -18.42 -1.71 2.49
N VAL A 163 -18.77 -0.76 3.34
CA VAL A 163 -17.83 0.08 4.08
C VAL A 163 -17.85 -0.29 5.55
N MET A 164 -16.67 -0.60 6.10
CA MET A 164 -16.44 -0.80 7.52
C MET A 164 -15.56 0.34 8.03
N ILE A 165 -16.06 1.13 8.97
CA ILE A 165 -15.27 2.18 9.65
C ILE A 165 -15.08 1.71 11.09
N SER A 166 -13.84 1.44 11.48
CA SER A 166 -13.46 0.99 12.82
C SER A 166 -12.94 2.17 13.64
N ALA A 167 -13.61 2.47 14.75
CA ALA A 167 -13.28 3.58 15.63
C ALA A 167 -13.29 3.17 17.12
N PRO A 168 -12.51 2.13 17.52
CA PRO A 168 -12.47 1.69 18.91
C PRO A 168 -11.93 2.80 19.82
N LYS A 169 -12.49 2.89 21.03
CA LYS A 169 -12.26 3.96 22.00
C LYS A 169 -10.86 3.92 22.65
N ASP A 170 -10.20 2.76 22.64
CA ASP A 170 -8.87 2.54 23.17
C ASP A 170 -7.73 2.89 22.17
N LEU A 171 -8.08 3.32 20.96
CA LEU A 171 -7.14 3.83 19.96
C LEU A 171 -7.38 5.32 19.65
N PRO A 172 -6.43 6.01 18.97
CA PRO A 172 -6.65 7.37 18.52
C PRO A 172 -7.96 7.50 17.72
N PRO A 173 -8.76 8.54 17.94
CA PRO A 173 -10.09 8.63 17.36
C PRO A 173 -10.03 8.73 15.83
N VAL A 174 -10.91 7.98 15.17
CA VAL A 174 -11.21 8.12 13.74
C VAL A 174 -12.44 9.01 13.61
N ASP A 175 -12.38 10.05 12.78
CA ASP A 175 -13.52 10.95 12.53
C ASP A 175 -14.49 10.29 11.54
N GLU A 176 -15.30 9.36 12.04
CA GLU A 176 -16.23 8.56 11.23
C GLU A 176 -17.15 9.43 10.36
N ALA A 177 -17.63 10.55 10.90
CA ALA A 177 -18.52 11.47 10.20
C ALA A 177 -17.82 12.09 8.98
N ARG A 178 -16.56 12.50 9.16
CA ARG A 178 -15.75 13.03 8.06
C ARG A 178 -15.42 11.95 7.03
N GLU A 179 -15.04 10.75 7.46
CA GLU A 179 -14.70 9.66 6.53
C GLU A 179 -15.94 9.23 5.70
N ARG A 180 -17.11 9.17 6.33
CA ARG A 180 -18.39 8.96 5.64
C ARG A 180 -18.68 10.08 4.65
N ALA A 181 -18.58 11.34 5.06
CA ALA A 181 -18.84 12.49 4.19
C ALA A 181 -17.89 12.51 2.97
N ASN A 182 -16.61 12.18 3.18
CA ASN A 182 -15.62 12.08 2.11
C ASN A 182 -16.01 11.02 1.08
N LEU A 183 -16.41 9.82 1.54
CA LEU A 183 -16.86 8.74 0.65
C LEU A 183 -18.15 9.09 -0.09
N GLU A 184 -19.13 9.66 0.60
CA GLU A 184 -20.39 10.09 0.00
C GLU A 184 -20.16 11.17 -1.06
N GLN A 185 -19.29 12.15 -0.78
CA GLN A 185 -18.93 13.20 -1.73
C GLN A 185 -18.18 12.63 -2.94
N ALA A 186 -17.21 11.75 -2.72
CA ALA A 186 -16.42 11.14 -3.79
C ALA A 186 -17.27 10.27 -4.74
N THR A 187 -18.36 9.69 -4.22
CA THR A 187 -19.23 8.77 -4.96
C THR A 187 -20.57 9.38 -5.39
N ALA A 188 -20.89 10.63 -4.99
CA ALA A 188 -22.18 11.28 -5.21
C ALA A 188 -22.70 11.14 -6.65
N ARG A 189 -21.89 11.53 -7.64
CA ARG A 189 -22.26 11.46 -9.07
C ARG A 189 -22.54 10.04 -9.56
N LEU A 190 -21.87 9.03 -9.00
CA LEU A 190 -22.07 7.64 -9.39
C LEU A 190 -23.34 7.07 -8.75
N ARG A 191 -23.62 7.46 -7.50
CA ARG A 191 -24.84 7.09 -6.77
C ARG A 191 -26.09 7.72 -7.39
N GLU A 192 -26.03 9.02 -7.74
CA GLU A 192 -27.12 9.73 -8.45
C GLU A 192 -27.51 9.05 -9.77
N ARG A 193 -26.54 8.42 -10.44
CA ARG A 193 -26.75 7.69 -11.69
C ARG A 193 -27.14 6.22 -11.50
N GLY A 194 -27.33 5.77 -10.25
CA GLY A 194 -27.63 4.38 -9.93
C GLY A 194 -26.50 3.41 -10.29
N LEU A 195 -25.25 3.89 -10.39
CA LEU A 195 -24.09 3.07 -10.76
C LEU A 195 -23.37 2.47 -9.54
N VAL A 196 -23.53 3.09 -8.38
CA VAL A 196 -22.88 2.69 -7.12
C VAL A 196 -23.91 2.73 -6.01
N GLU A 197 -23.83 1.75 -5.12
CA GLU A 197 -24.57 1.72 -3.86
C GLU A 197 -23.55 1.50 -2.73
N ILE A 198 -23.70 2.25 -1.63
CA ILE A 198 -22.82 2.15 -0.48
C ILE A 198 -23.66 1.71 0.72
N GLU A 199 -23.20 0.64 1.36
CA GLU A 199 -23.72 0.14 2.61
C GLU A 199 -22.64 0.26 3.67
N TYR A 200 -23.00 0.74 4.86
CA TYR A 200 -22.08 0.90 5.97
C TYR A 200 -22.44 -0.13 7.03
N LEU A 201 -21.43 -0.80 7.58
CA LEU A 201 -21.65 -1.66 8.73
C LEU A 201 -22.05 -0.84 9.94
N GLU A 202 -22.93 -1.43 10.75
CA GLU A 202 -23.43 -0.86 12.00
C GLU A 202 -22.35 -0.81 13.08
N ASP A 203 -21.44 -1.80 13.07
CA ASP A 203 -20.26 -1.89 13.92
C ASP A 203 -19.10 -2.51 13.14
N ALA A 204 -17.86 -2.25 13.59
CA ALA A 204 -16.67 -2.74 12.91
C ALA A 204 -16.17 -4.08 13.45
N SER A 205 -17.06 -4.98 13.89
CA SER A 205 -16.67 -6.32 14.32
C SER A 205 -16.60 -7.32 13.17
N LEU A 206 -15.71 -8.31 13.31
CA LEU A 206 -15.59 -9.41 12.35
C LEU A 206 -16.89 -10.24 12.27
N ARG A 207 -17.61 -10.35 13.39
CA ARG A 207 -18.89 -11.06 13.48
C ARG A 207 -19.97 -10.39 12.63
N THR A 208 -20.07 -9.07 12.70
CA THR A 208 -21.05 -8.31 11.91
C THR A 208 -20.71 -8.34 10.43
N LEU A 209 -19.43 -8.26 10.07
CA LEU A 209 -18.97 -8.45 8.68
C LEU A 209 -19.43 -9.80 8.11
N GLN A 210 -19.17 -10.89 8.83
CA GLN A 210 -19.58 -12.25 8.43
C GLN A 210 -21.08 -12.39 8.28
N ARG A 211 -21.87 -11.74 9.14
CA ARG A 211 -23.33 -11.75 9.05
C ARG A 211 -23.81 -11.05 7.79
N VAL A 212 -23.32 -9.84 7.53
CA VAL A 212 -23.73 -9.03 6.37
C VAL A 212 -23.37 -9.69 5.05
N PHE A 213 -22.21 -10.32 4.94
CA PHE A 213 -21.84 -11.08 3.74
C PHE A 213 -22.77 -12.27 3.44
N ARG A 214 -23.39 -12.88 4.46
CA ARG A 214 -24.39 -13.95 4.24
C ARG A 214 -25.74 -13.43 3.76
N GLU A 215 -26.06 -12.17 4.06
CA GLU A 215 -27.35 -11.56 3.75
C GLU A 215 -27.37 -10.99 2.33
N ARG A 216 -26.21 -10.49 1.85
CA ARG A 216 -26.13 -9.77 0.57
C ARG A 216 -24.75 -9.86 -0.07
N ASP A 217 -24.73 -9.98 -1.40
CA ASP A 217 -23.49 -9.94 -2.19
C ASP A 217 -22.94 -8.51 -2.32
N PHE A 218 -21.64 -8.33 -2.13
CA PHE A 218 -20.91 -7.08 -2.38
C PHE A 218 -19.80 -7.26 -3.40
N HIS A 219 -19.40 -6.17 -4.06
CA HIS A 219 -18.34 -6.19 -5.07
C HIS A 219 -17.02 -5.58 -4.57
N VAL A 220 -17.15 -4.61 -3.65
CA VAL A 220 -16.03 -3.90 -3.05
C VAL A 220 -16.19 -3.95 -1.54
N PHE A 221 -15.15 -4.35 -0.82
CA PHE A 221 -15.04 -4.15 0.61
C PHE A 221 -14.07 -3.01 0.90
N HIS A 222 -14.49 -2.02 1.66
CA HIS A 222 -13.67 -0.87 2.03
C HIS A 222 -13.57 -0.75 3.55
N TYR A 223 -12.37 -0.97 4.07
CA TYR A 223 -12.05 -0.77 5.48
C TYR A 223 -11.42 0.61 5.69
N ILE A 224 -11.82 1.29 6.77
CA ILE A 224 -11.22 2.52 7.27
C ILE A 224 -10.98 2.34 8.77
N GLY A 225 -9.76 2.57 9.24
CA GLY A 225 -9.44 2.44 10.66
C GLY A 225 -7.96 2.34 10.92
N HIS A 226 -7.58 1.72 12.04
CA HIS A 226 -6.18 1.47 12.36
C HIS A 226 -5.70 0.13 11.79
N GLY A 227 -4.44 0.11 11.39
CA GLY A 227 -3.67 -1.07 11.06
C GLY A 227 -2.48 -1.21 12.00
N HIS A 228 -2.03 -2.44 12.17
CA HIS A 228 -0.80 -2.78 12.86
C HIS A 228 0.06 -3.63 11.93
N PHE A 229 1.36 -3.35 11.87
CA PHE A 229 2.28 -4.15 11.09
C PHE A 229 3.45 -4.59 11.97
N ASP A 230 3.55 -5.89 12.22
CA ASP A 230 4.69 -6.48 12.90
C ASP A 230 5.83 -6.63 11.88
N ILE A 231 6.80 -5.72 11.96
CA ILE A 231 7.97 -5.70 11.07
C ILE A 231 8.83 -6.96 11.25
N GLN A 232 8.88 -7.54 12.45
CA GLN A 232 9.74 -8.71 12.73
C GLN A 232 9.18 -9.98 12.10
N ASN A 233 7.87 -10.16 12.19
CA ASN A 233 7.19 -11.36 11.66
C ASN A 233 6.62 -11.14 10.25
N GLY A 234 6.63 -9.91 9.74
CA GLY A 234 6.05 -9.54 8.46
C GLY A 234 4.53 -9.69 8.42
N VAL A 235 3.85 -9.59 9.57
CA VAL A 235 2.41 -9.85 9.72
C VAL A 235 1.65 -8.54 9.88
N GLY A 236 0.73 -8.28 8.96
CA GLY A 236 -0.23 -7.18 9.05
C GLY A 236 -1.52 -7.58 9.77
N ALA A 237 -2.07 -6.68 10.56
CA ALA A 237 -3.37 -6.80 11.20
C ALA A 237 -4.15 -5.49 11.09
N LEU A 238 -5.48 -5.57 11.16
CA LEU A 238 -6.38 -4.43 11.26
C LEU A 238 -7.04 -4.43 12.63
N ALA A 239 -7.21 -3.25 13.22
CA ALA A 239 -7.90 -3.09 14.49
C ALA A 239 -9.42 -3.01 14.24
N LEU A 240 -10.13 -4.09 14.52
CA LEU A 240 -11.59 -4.14 14.47
C LEU A 240 -12.17 -3.89 15.87
N GLU A 241 -13.48 -3.71 15.96
CA GLU A 241 -14.15 -3.52 17.25
C GLU A 241 -14.47 -4.86 17.91
N ASP A 242 -14.36 -4.90 19.24
CA ASP A 242 -14.84 -6.03 20.05
C ASP A 242 -16.35 -6.27 19.80
N PRO A 243 -16.78 -7.50 19.47
CA PRO A 243 -18.15 -7.79 19.08
C PRO A 243 -19.18 -7.72 20.23
N TYR A 244 -18.74 -7.51 21.48
CA TYR A 244 -19.60 -7.41 22.65
C TYR A 244 -19.64 -6.00 23.22
N THR A 245 -18.47 -5.36 23.36
CA THR A 245 -18.39 -4.02 23.94
C THR A 245 -18.41 -2.92 22.88
N HIS A 246 -17.90 -3.20 21.68
CA HIS A 246 -17.61 -2.21 20.63
C HIS A 246 -16.68 -1.07 21.10
N GLU A 247 -16.04 -1.22 22.27
CA GLU A 247 -15.22 -0.17 22.86
C GLU A 247 -13.75 -0.38 22.60
N ASN A 248 -13.30 -1.64 22.59
CA ASN A 248 -11.87 -1.95 22.51
C ASN A 248 -11.51 -2.52 21.14
N ALA A 249 -10.27 -2.28 20.74
CA ALA A 249 -9.69 -2.84 19.54
C ALA A 249 -9.41 -4.33 19.70
N VAL A 250 -9.76 -5.10 18.66
CA VAL A 250 -9.36 -6.48 18.45
C VAL A 250 -8.53 -6.55 17.18
N LEU A 251 -7.27 -6.97 17.30
CA LEU A 251 -6.39 -7.13 16.15
C LEU A 251 -6.77 -8.37 15.34
N VAL A 252 -7.25 -8.14 14.12
CA VAL A 252 -7.57 -9.18 13.15
C VAL A 252 -6.45 -9.24 12.12
N ARG A 253 -5.74 -10.37 12.08
CA ARG A 253 -4.65 -10.60 11.12
C ARG A 253 -5.17 -10.63 9.68
N GLY A 254 -4.31 -10.23 8.75
CA GLY A 254 -4.62 -10.21 7.33
C GLY A 254 -5.11 -11.55 6.78
N GLU A 255 -4.57 -12.68 7.27
CA GLU A 255 -4.99 -14.02 6.83
C GLU A 255 -6.41 -14.37 7.29
N ALA A 256 -6.81 -13.90 8.48
CA ALA A 256 -8.16 -14.11 8.98
C ALA A 256 -9.16 -13.33 8.13
N LEU A 257 -8.89 -12.04 7.86
CA LEU A 257 -9.73 -11.23 6.99
C LEU A 257 -9.75 -11.75 5.54
N ALA A 258 -8.61 -12.16 5.02
CA ALA A 258 -8.51 -12.71 3.66
C ALA A 258 -9.34 -14.00 3.51
N ARG A 259 -9.41 -14.85 4.56
CA ARG A 259 -10.26 -16.03 4.55
C ARG A 259 -11.74 -15.66 4.42
N GLU A 260 -12.22 -14.69 5.20
CA GLU A 260 -13.61 -14.22 5.09
C GLU A 260 -13.91 -13.67 3.69
N LEU A 261 -13.02 -12.83 3.16
CA LEU A 261 -13.20 -12.20 1.85
C LEU A 261 -13.02 -13.18 0.67
N HIS A 262 -12.28 -14.27 0.86
CA HIS A 262 -12.03 -15.26 -0.19
C HIS A 262 -13.25 -16.14 -0.48
N GLU A 263 -14.08 -16.38 0.55
CA GLU A 263 -15.33 -17.12 0.41
C GLU A 263 -16.39 -16.33 -0.37
N GLU A 264 -16.26 -15.00 -0.37
CA GLU A 264 -17.17 -14.08 -1.06
C GLU A 264 -16.89 -13.95 -2.56
N ARG A 265 -17.64 -14.72 -3.35
CA ARG A 265 -17.50 -14.76 -4.81
C ARG A 265 -17.77 -13.43 -5.50
N GLY A 266 -18.51 -12.51 -4.88
CA GLY A 266 -18.81 -11.18 -5.43
C GLY A 266 -17.65 -10.18 -5.30
N ILE A 267 -16.82 -10.32 -4.26
CA ILE A 267 -15.78 -9.33 -3.96
C ILE A 267 -14.65 -9.43 -4.98
N ARG A 268 -14.29 -8.28 -5.56
CA ARG A 268 -13.23 -8.15 -6.58
C ARG A 268 -12.22 -7.06 -6.26
N LEU A 269 -12.55 -6.18 -5.31
CA LEU A 269 -11.68 -5.13 -4.84
C LEU A 269 -11.79 -5.01 -3.32
N VAL A 270 -10.64 -4.91 -2.68
CA VAL A 270 -10.53 -4.61 -1.26
C VAL A 270 -9.73 -3.33 -1.12
N VAL A 271 -10.29 -2.33 -0.44
CA VAL A 271 -9.65 -1.05 -0.17
C VAL A 271 -9.38 -0.97 1.32
N LEU A 272 -8.11 -0.99 1.71
CA LEU A 272 -7.68 -0.86 3.10
C LEU A 272 -7.13 0.55 3.31
N ASN A 273 -7.93 1.42 3.93
CA ASN A 273 -7.48 2.74 4.39
C ASN A 273 -7.12 2.65 5.87
N ALA A 274 -6.00 1.98 6.13
CA ALA A 274 -5.49 1.75 7.47
C ALA A 274 -4.21 2.54 7.69
N CYS A 275 -4.19 3.44 8.68
CA CYS A 275 -2.94 4.06 9.13
C CYS A 275 -2.19 3.08 10.05
N GLU A 276 -0.86 3.12 10.06
CA GLU A 276 -0.06 2.47 11.10
C GLU A 276 -0.36 3.12 12.45
N GLY A 277 -1.41 2.64 13.11
CA GLY A 277 -1.84 3.10 14.42
C GLY A 277 -0.82 2.63 15.46
N ALA A 278 -0.13 3.59 16.08
CA ALA A 278 0.74 3.42 17.24
C ALA A 278 2.08 2.70 17.03
N ALA A 279 3.00 3.32 16.27
CA ALA A 279 4.45 3.21 16.56
C ALA A 279 4.86 4.18 17.69
N GLY A 280 4.01 4.29 18.71
CA GLY A 280 4.13 5.25 19.80
C GLY A 280 3.68 4.66 21.13
N ASP A 281 3.88 3.36 21.33
CA ASP A 281 4.26 2.81 22.63
C ASP A 281 4.69 1.37 22.43
N THR A 282 5.87 1.04 22.94
CA THR A 282 6.39 -0.32 22.96
C THR A 282 5.39 -1.20 23.72
N PRO A 283 4.78 -2.25 23.14
CA PRO A 283 4.07 -3.23 23.95
C PRO A 283 5.12 -4.08 24.64
N GLY A 284 5.46 -3.73 25.88
CA GLY A 284 6.07 -4.67 26.80
C GLY A 284 5.17 -5.91 26.94
N PRO A 285 5.74 -7.12 27.12
CA PRO A 285 4.96 -8.34 27.13
C PRO A 285 4.02 -8.37 28.33
N LEU A 286 2.73 -8.58 28.07
CA LEU A 286 1.79 -9.26 28.97
C LEU A 286 1.82 -8.80 30.44
N GLN A 287 1.17 -7.68 30.78
CA GLN A 287 0.89 -7.41 32.19
C GLN A 287 -0.46 -8.03 32.59
N ARG A 288 -0.36 -9.20 33.22
CA ARG A 288 -1.42 -9.84 33.99
C ARG A 288 -1.98 -8.86 35.04
N ARG A 289 -3.31 -8.90 35.20
CA ARG A 289 -4.14 -8.42 36.34
C ARG A 289 -3.40 -7.83 37.54
N GLY A 290 -3.78 -6.61 37.91
CA GLY A 290 -3.62 -6.07 39.26
C GLY A 290 -4.41 -4.78 39.43
N LEU A 291 -5.45 -4.82 40.28
CA LEU A 291 -6.13 -3.64 40.82
C LEU A 291 -5.12 -2.76 41.59
N GLN A 292 -5.18 -1.43 41.41
CA GLN A 292 -5.45 -0.41 42.46
C GLN A 292 -4.98 1.00 42.04
N HIS A 293 -5.89 1.96 42.26
CA HIS A 293 -5.79 3.40 42.51
C HIS A 293 -4.57 4.24 42.06
N GLY A 294 -4.87 5.39 41.44
CA GLY A 294 -4.32 6.67 41.90
C GLY A 294 -3.74 7.64 40.85
N SER A 295 -4.52 8.68 40.53
CA SER A 295 -4.10 10.07 40.30
C SER A 295 -3.17 10.46 39.12
N ALA A 296 -3.81 11.09 38.12
CA ALA A 296 -3.49 12.37 37.47
C ALA A 296 -2.05 12.72 37.03
N ARG A 297 -1.90 13.09 35.75
CA ARG A 297 -1.38 14.40 35.31
C ARG A 297 -1.71 14.68 33.84
N HIS A 298 -2.20 15.90 33.61
CA HIS A 298 -2.43 16.52 32.32
C HIS A 298 -1.11 16.79 31.57
N SER A 299 -1.10 16.66 30.25
CA SER A 299 -0.38 17.59 29.38
C SER A 299 -1.06 17.69 28.02
N ARG A 300 -1.23 18.94 27.59
CA ARG A 300 -2.06 19.42 26.49
C ARG A 300 -1.49 19.08 25.12
N SER A 301 -2.43 18.81 24.21
CA SER A 301 -2.33 18.93 22.76
C SER A 301 -2.17 20.41 22.37
N ASP A 302 -1.34 20.71 21.36
CA ASP A 302 -1.54 21.92 20.56
C ASP A 302 -1.28 21.61 19.08
N CYS A 303 -2.39 21.58 18.34
CA CYS A 303 -2.48 21.59 16.89
C CYS A 303 -2.05 22.95 16.35
N THR A 304 -1.15 22.99 15.37
CA THR A 304 -0.92 24.21 14.58
C THR A 304 -1.54 24.03 13.20
N ALA A 305 -2.70 24.66 13.01
CA ALA A 305 -3.39 24.78 11.74
C ALA A 305 -2.70 25.82 10.85
N ILE A 306 -2.25 25.43 9.66
CA ILE A 306 -1.77 26.38 8.64
C ILE A 306 -2.96 26.80 7.77
N ARG A 307 -3.31 28.07 7.93
CA ARG A 307 -4.40 28.78 7.23
C ARG A 307 -3.93 29.20 5.84
N ASN A 308 -4.64 28.75 4.82
CA ASN A 308 -4.38 29.00 3.41
C ASN A 308 -4.87 30.42 3.03
N GLN A 309 -3.96 31.36 2.75
CA GLN A 309 -4.30 32.67 2.20
C GLN A 309 -4.28 32.64 0.66
N ARG A 310 -5.48 32.72 0.07
CA ARG A 310 -5.72 32.94 -1.35
C ARG A 310 -5.13 34.27 -1.80
N ARG A 311 -4.27 34.26 -2.82
CA ARG A 311 -3.98 35.43 -3.66
C ARG A 311 -4.98 35.47 -4.83
N SER A 312 -5.92 36.41 -4.77
CA SER A 312 -6.70 36.87 -5.92
C SER A 312 -5.84 37.77 -6.80
N ARG A 313 -5.77 37.46 -8.10
CA ARG A 313 -5.23 38.32 -9.15
C ARG A 313 -6.37 39.11 -9.81
N HIS A 314 -6.01 40.31 -10.27
CA HIS A 314 -6.63 41.15 -11.33
C HIS A 314 -7.74 42.10 -10.85
N ARG A 315 -7.82 43.37 -11.30
CA ARG A 315 -7.46 43.98 -12.59
C ARG A 315 -7.14 45.48 -12.43
N LEU A 316 -6.29 46.00 -13.30
CA LEU A 316 -6.46 47.35 -13.82
C LEU A 316 -7.59 47.28 -14.87
N PHE A 317 -8.60 48.12 -14.65
CA PHE A 317 -9.80 48.41 -15.46
C PHE A 317 -10.84 47.29 -15.61
#